data_AF-A0A6G9XKN0-F1
#
_entry.id   AF-A0A6G9XKN0-F1
#
_cell.length_a   1.000
_cell.length_b   1.000
_cell.length_c   1.000
_cell.angle_alpha   90.00
_cell.angle_beta   90.00
_cell.angle_gamma   90.00
#
_symmetry.space_group_name_H-M   'P 1'
#
loop_
_entity.id
_entity.type
_entity.pdbx_description
1 polymer ?
#
loop_
_entity_poly.entity_id
_entity_poly.type
_entity_poly.pdbx_seq_one_letter_code
_entity_poly.pdbx_strand_id
1 'polypeptide(L)'
;MDNTQPFQVSLVELEQITARLGGFIGFLSDSLAGLQQRIDTVQQSWNGSAADAQAEAFRLWITGATDVTEGIAAMKQAAVDAHDRYSSAAAANLRMLGRG
;
A
#
# COMPACT_ATOMS: atom_id res chain seq x y z
N MET A 1 8.76 37.81 12.00
CA MET A 1 7.43 37.17 12.03
C MET A 1 7.68 35.70 11.78
N ASP A 2 7.43 34.89 12.81
CA ASP A 2 7.71 33.45 12.80
C ASP A 2 6.67 32.76 11.90
N ASN A 3 7.13 32.05 10.87
CA ASN A 3 6.28 31.49 9.81
C ASN A 3 5.96 30.01 10.07
N THR A 4 5.69 29.66 11.33
CA THR A 4 5.20 28.33 11.70
C THR A 4 3.68 28.33 11.53
N GLN A 5 3.23 28.17 10.29
CA GLN A 5 1.84 27.78 10.02
C GLN A 5 1.56 26.48 10.80
N PRO A 6 0.46 26.41 11.58
CA PRO A 6 0.14 25.19 12.32
C PRO A 6 -0.01 24.04 11.31
N PHE A 7 0.65 22.92 11.58
CA PHE A 7 0.53 21.71 10.78
C PHE A 7 -0.94 21.26 10.80
N GLN A 8 -1.63 21.40 9.67
CA GLN A 8 -3.01 20.98 9.52
C GLN A 8 -3.06 19.69 8.70
N VAL A 9 -3.61 18.64 9.27
CA VAL A 9 -3.82 17.37 8.57
C VAL A 9 -5.16 17.43 7.83
N SER A 10 -5.12 17.22 6.51
CA SER A 10 -6.31 17.03 5.70
C SER A 10 -6.77 15.57 5.82
N LEU A 11 -7.87 15.35 6.53
CA LEU A 11 -8.48 14.02 6.66
C LEU A 11 -8.94 13.47 5.30
N VAL A 12 -9.41 14.35 4.42
CA VAL A 12 -9.81 13.99 3.06
C VAL A 12 -8.63 13.48 2.24
N GLU A 13 -7.45 14.10 2.36
CA GLU A 13 -6.24 13.61 1.67
C GLU A 13 -5.79 12.26 2.21
N LEU A 14 -5.92 12.03 3.53
CA LEU A 14 -5.65 10.71 4.14
C LEU A 14 -6.59 9.62 3.62
N GLU A 15 -7.88 9.92 3.45
CA GLU A 15 -8.84 8.98 2.86
C GLU A 15 -8.51 8.68 1.39
N GLN A 16 -8.19 9.73 0.61
CA GLN A 16 -7.85 9.60 -0.81
C GLN A 16 -6.59 8.75 -1.02
N ILE A 17 -5.53 8.98 -0.23
CA ILE A 17 -4.30 8.20 -0.34
C ILE A 17 -4.56 6.74 0.09
N THR A 18 -5.36 6.51 1.13
CA THR A 18 -5.75 5.17 1.58
C THR A 18 -6.49 4.40 0.49
N ALA A 19 -7.43 5.03 -0.22
CA ALA A 19 -8.16 4.43 -1.33
C ALA A 19 -7.22 4.09 -2.50
N ARG A 20 -6.32 5.01 -2.86
CA ARG A 20 -5.34 4.82 -3.94
C ARG A 20 -4.36 3.67 -3.64
N LEU A 21 -3.86 3.59 -2.41
CA LEU A 21 -2.99 2.49 -1.96
C LEU A 21 -3.74 1.15 -2.02
N GLY A 22 -5.02 1.13 -1.63
CA GLY A 22 -5.87 -0.06 -1.76
C GLY A 22 -6.03 -0.54 -3.20
N GLY A 23 -6.32 0.38 -4.13
CA GLY A 23 -6.44 0.03 -5.55
C GLY A 23 -5.11 -0.48 -6.15
N PHE A 24 -3.99 0.13 -5.74
CA PHE A 24 -2.67 -0.29 -6.20
C PHE A 24 -2.27 -1.69 -5.70
N ILE A 25 -2.56 -2.03 -4.43
CA ILE A 25 -2.37 -3.39 -3.89
C ILE A 25 -3.13 -4.43 -4.72
N GLY A 26 -4.40 -4.15 -5.06
CA GLY A 26 -5.21 -5.04 -5.89
C GLY A 26 -4.60 -5.23 -7.27
N PHE A 27 -4.25 -4.14 -7.95
CA PHE A 27 -3.61 -4.19 -9.25
C PHE A 27 -2.30 -5.00 -9.26
N LEU A 28 -1.43 -4.81 -8.25
CA LEU A 28 -0.19 -5.57 -8.13
C LEU A 28 -0.45 -7.07 -7.94
N SER A 29 -1.40 -7.41 -7.06
CA SER A 29 -1.75 -8.81 -6.77
C SER A 29 -2.26 -9.53 -8.02
N ASP A 30 -3.18 -8.91 -8.76
CA ASP A 30 -3.72 -9.47 -10.00
C ASP A 30 -2.64 -9.62 -11.08
N SER A 31 -1.76 -8.64 -11.20
CA SER A 31 -0.66 -8.65 -12.16
C SER A 31 0.34 -9.78 -11.86
N LEU A 32 0.68 -9.99 -10.59
CA LEU A 32 1.58 -11.06 -10.14
C LEU A 32 0.98 -12.44 -10.43
N ALA A 33 -0.29 -12.65 -10.07
CA ALA A 33 -0.99 -13.90 -10.34
C ALA A 33 -1.05 -14.21 -11.84
N GLY A 34 -1.36 -13.19 -12.65
CA GLY A 34 -1.38 -13.33 -14.11
C GLY A 34 -0.01 -13.65 -14.72
N LEU A 35 1.06 -13.07 -14.19
CA LEU A 35 2.43 -13.36 -14.64
C LEU A 35 2.89 -14.75 -14.21
N GLN A 36 2.59 -15.18 -12.99
CA GLN A 36 2.86 -16.53 -12.50
C GLN A 36 2.25 -17.58 -13.41
N GLN A 37 0.96 -17.46 -13.70
CA GLN A 37 0.25 -18.41 -14.57
C GLN A 37 0.87 -18.52 -15.97
N ARG A 38 1.30 -17.38 -16.55
CA ARG A 38 1.93 -17.36 -17.88
C ARG A 38 3.31 -18.00 -17.85
N ILE A 39 4.09 -17.75 -16.80
CA ILE A 39 5.42 -18.32 -16.64
C ILE A 39 5.32 -19.83 -16.43
N ASP A 40 4.40 -20.29 -15.58
CA ASP A 40 4.15 -21.72 -15.37
C ASP A 40 3.79 -22.43 -16.67
N THR A 41 3.02 -21.77 -17.55
CA THR A 41 2.66 -22.31 -18.86
C THR A 41 3.89 -22.42 -19.77
N VAL A 42 4.72 -21.38 -19.85
CA VAL A 42 5.91 -21.38 -20.73
C VAL A 42 6.95 -22.42 -20.26
N GLN A 43 7.16 -22.51 -18.94
CA GLN A 43 8.13 -23.42 -18.32
C GLN A 43 7.82 -24.92 -18.55
N GLN A 44 6.59 -25.29 -18.95
CA GLN A 44 6.26 -26.68 -19.31
C GLN A 44 7.03 -27.19 -20.53
N SER A 45 7.45 -26.30 -21.43
CA SER A 45 8.11 -26.65 -22.69
C SER A 45 9.49 -26.00 -22.83
N TRP A 46 9.76 -24.95 -22.04
CA TRP A 46 11.03 -24.25 -22.05
C TRP A 46 12.00 -24.87 -21.05
N ASN A 47 13.12 -25.37 -21.56
CA ASN A 47 14.11 -26.10 -20.77
C ASN A 47 15.52 -25.56 -21.02
N GLY A 48 16.45 -25.88 -20.11
CA GLY A 48 17.86 -25.52 -20.20
C GLY A 48 18.22 -24.27 -19.38
N SER A 49 19.48 -23.87 -19.41
CA SER A 49 20.04 -22.87 -18.50
C SER A 49 19.33 -21.51 -18.51
N ALA A 50 18.77 -21.11 -19.66
CA ALA A 50 17.98 -19.88 -19.76
C ALA A 50 16.63 -19.97 -19.03
N ALA A 51 15.99 -21.16 -19.07
CA ALA A 51 14.75 -21.40 -18.34
C ALA A 51 15.00 -21.38 -16.82
N ASP A 52 16.10 -21.99 -16.37
CA ASP A 52 16.50 -21.99 -14.96
C ASP A 52 16.80 -20.56 -14.45
N ALA A 53 17.55 -19.78 -15.23
CA ALA A 53 17.87 -18.39 -14.90
C ALA A 53 16.61 -17.50 -14.82
N GLN A 54 15.64 -17.72 -15.72
CA GLN A 54 14.38 -17.00 -15.68
C GLN A 54 13.54 -17.40 -14.46
N ALA A 55 13.47 -18.70 -14.13
CA ALA A 55 12.72 -19.18 -12.97
C ALA A 55 13.26 -18.56 -11.67
N GLU A 56 14.58 -18.49 -11.54
CA GLU A 56 15.21 -17.84 -10.38
C GLU A 56 14.95 -16.34 -10.33
N ALA A 57 15.12 -15.64 -11.46
CA ALA A 57 14.81 -14.21 -11.53
C ALA A 57 13.35 -13.91 -11.18
N PHE A 58 12.44 -14.77 -11.62
CA PHE A 58 11.02 -14.63 -11.32
C PHE A 58 10.70 -14.88 -9.85
N ARG A 59 11.34 -15.87 -9.24
CA ARG A 59 11.21 -16.14 -7.79
C ARG A 59 11.64 -14.94 -6.96
N LEU A 60 12.77 -14.31 -7.31
CA LEU A 60 13.23 -13.07 -6.67
C LEU A 60 12.23 -11.92 -6.86
N TRP A 61 11.66 -11.80 -8.05
CA TRP A 61 10.66 -10.77 -8.35
C TRP A 61 9.37 -10.95 -7.54
N ILE A 62 8.85 -12.19 -7.42
CA ILE A 62 7.69 -12.52 -6.60
C ILE A 62 7.93 -12.12 -5.13
N THR A 63 9.10 -12.46 -4.58
CA THR A 63 9.48 -12.06 -3.22
C THR A 63 9.44 -10.54 -3.06
N GLY A 64 10.14 -9.81 -3.94
CA GLY A 64 10.17 -8.34 -3.86
C GLY A 64 8.79 -7.69 -4.05
N ALA A 65 7.94 -8.26 -4.90
CA ALA A 65 6.59 -7.76 -5.09
C ALA A 65 5.68 -8.03 -3.88
N THR A 66 5.91 -9.14 -3.17
CA THR A 66 5.27 -9.43 -1.88
C THR A 66 5.68 -8.39 -0.85
N ASP A 67 6.98 -8.13 -0.69
CA ASP A 67 7.51 -7.13 0.25
C ASP A 67 6.91 -5.72 -0.01
N VAL A 68 6.82 -5.31 -1.28
CA VAL A 68 6.18 -4.04 -1.67
C VAL A 68 4.71 -4.02 -1.29
N THR A 69 3.98 -5.10 -1.53
CA THR A 69 2.54 -5.19 -1.22
C THR A 69 2.30 -5.08 0.29
N GLU A 70 3.11 -5.78 1.09
CA GLU A 70 3.06 -5.73 2.55
C GLU A 70 3.40 -4.34 3.10
N GLY A 71 4.46 -3.71 2.58
CA GLY A 71 4.85 -2.35 2.98
C GLY A 71 3.75 -1.33 2.69
N ILE A 72 3.09 -1.43 1.54
CA ILE A 72 1.97 -0.55 1.17
C ILE A 72 0.75 -0.81 2.03
N ALA A 73 0.47 -2.06 2.38
CA ALA A 73 -0.60 -2.40 3.31
C ALA A 73 -0.35 -1.80 4.71
N ALA A 74 0.90 -1.86 5.19
CA ALA A 74 1.29 -1.22 6.45
C ALA A 74 1.13 0.31 6.39
N MET A 75 1.55 0.96 5.30
CA MET A 75 1.34 2.40 5.09
C MET A 75 -0.15 2.77 5.08
N LYS A 76 -0.99 1.96 4.41
CA LYS A 76 -2.44 2.15 4.40
C LYS A 76 -3.02 2.08 5.81
N GLN A 77 -2.62 1.08 6.60
CA GLN A 77 -3.08 0.94 7.98
C GLN A 77 -2.67 2.15 8.84
N ALA A 78 -1.42 2.62 8.70
CA ALA A 78 -0.95 3.79 9.42
C ALA A 78 -1.76 5.06 9.07
N ALA A 79 -2.15 5.24 7.81
CA ALA A 79 -2.99 6.35 7.37
C ALA A 79 -4.41 6.29 7.98
N VAL A 80 -5.01 5.09 8.03
CA VAL A 80 -6.30 4.86 8.70
C VAL A 80 -6.20 5.19 10.19
N ASP A 81 -5.19 4.67 10.88
CA ASP A 81 -5.04 4.93 12.31
C ASP A 81 -4.78 6.41 12.61
N ALA A 82 -4.08 7.12 11.71
CA ALA A 82 -3.88 8.57 11.84
C ALA A 82 -5.21 9.32 11.70
N HIS A 83 -6.00 8.98 10.67
CA HIS A 83 -7.33 9.54 10.45
C HIS A 83 -8.24 9.38 11.68
N ASP A 84 -8.28 8.19 12.27
CA ASP A 84 -9.11 7.89 13.44
C ASP A 84 -8.68 8.69 14.68
N ARG A 85 -7.37 8.81 14.91
CA ARG A 85 -6.82 9.62 16.02
C ARG A 85 -7.17 11.09 15.88
N TYR A 86 -7.00 11.66 14.69
CA TYR A 86 -7.31 13.06 14.44
C TYR A 86 -8.81 13.36 14.56
N SER A 87 -9.66 12.48 14.01
CA SER A 87 -11.11 12.59 14.12
C SER A 87 -11.58 12.51 15.59
N SER A 88 -11.00 11.58 16.35
CA SER A 88 -11.31 11.43 17.78
C SER A 88 -10.88 12.65 18.60
N ALA A 89 -9.70 13.20 18.32
CA ALA A 89 -9.20 14.40 18.99
C ALA A 89 -10.09 15.62 18.68
N ALA A 90 -10.50 15.80 17.42
CA ALA A 90 -11.43 16.86 17.04
C ALA A 90 -12.77 16.74 17.78
N ALA A 91 -13.34 15.53 17.83
CA ALA A 91 -14.59 15.27 18.55
C ALA A 91 -14.48 15.46 20.08
N ALA A 92 -13.33 15.14 20.68
CA ALA A 92 -13.08 15.40 22.09
C ALA A 92 -13.00 16.91 22.38
N ASN A 93 -12.23 17.65 21.57
CA ASN A 93 -12.08 19.10 21.70
C ASN A 93 -13.43 19.82 21.55
N LEU A 94 -14.26 19.43 20.57
CA LEU A 94 -15.61 19.97 20.40
C LEU A 94 -16.50 19.70 21.63
N ARG A 95 -16.42 18.52 22.24
CA ARG A 95 -17.18 18.17 23.46
C ARG A 95 -16.73 18.93 24.72
N MET A 96 -15.46 19.28 24.80
CA MET A 96 -14.88 20.00 25.94
C MET A 96 -15.06 21.51 25.80
N LEU A 97 -14.85 22.06 24.60
CA LEU A 97 -14.85 23.50 24.32
C LEU A 97 -16.21 24.03 23.83
N GLY A 98 -17.06 23.17 23.26
CA GLY A 98 -18.43 23.53 22.84
C GLY A 98 -19.47 23.54 23.97
N ARG A 99 -19.03 23.43 25.23
CA ARG A 99 -19.86 23.57 26.43
C ARG A 99 -19.75 24.97 27.07
N GLY A 100 -19.31 25.98 26.32
CA GLY A 100 -19.30 27.39 26.70
C GLY A 100 -20.55 28.12 26.27
#